data_AF-A0A371ASX2-F1
#
_entry.id   AF-A0A371ASX2-F1
#
_cell.length_a   1.000
_cell.length_b   1.000
_cell.length_c   1.000
_cell.angle_alpha   90.00
_cell.angle_beta   90.00
_cell.angle_gamma   90.00
#
_symmetry.space_group_name_H-M   'P 1'
#
loop_
_entity.id
_entity.type
_entity.pdbx_description
1 polymer ?
#
loop_
_entity_poly.entity_id
_entity_poly.type
_entity_poly.pdbx_seq_one_letter_code
_entity_poly.pdbx_strand_id
1 'polypeptide(L)'
;MNGKGKSTLDKHAGKHGYNSSKEYLNEARNFLDKQPTKTTQSFVSKEGTYFRYDTATNEFGIINKYGSISTYFKPNNGMAYWLEQIELYALK
;
A
#
# COMPACT_ATOMS: atom_id res chain seq x y z
N MET A 1 24.14 3.69 -9.81
CA MET A 1 22.78 3.09 -9.77
C MET A 1 22.45 2.78 -8.31
N ASN A 2 21.52 3.51 -7.70
CA ASN A 2 21.29 3.50 -6.25
C ASN A 2 20.60 2.20 -5.79
N GLY A 3 21.36 1.26 -5.24
CA GLY A 3 20.93 -0.05 -4.74
C GLY A 3 20.13 -0.05 -3.44
N LYS A 4 19.32 0.98 -3.15
CA LYS A 4 18.53 1.07 -1.90
C LYS A 4 17.10 0.53 -2.00
N GLY A 5 16.64 0.11 -3.18
CA GLY A 5 15.26 -0.35 -3.39
C GLY A 5 15.00 -1.84 -3.13
N LYS A 6 16.00 -2.73 -3.30
CA LYS A 6 15.78 -4.19 -3.24
C LYS A 6 15.49 -4.69 -1.82
N SER A 7 16.31 -4.28 -0.85
CA SER A 7 16.28 -4.87 0.51
C SER A 7 15.00 -4.62 1.31
N THR A 8 14.26 -3.53 1.04
CA THR A 8 12.95 -3.29 1.69
C THR A 8 11.83 -4.07 1.01
N LEU A 9 11.87 -4.19 -0.33
CA LEU A 9 10.86 -4.92 -1.10
C LEU A 9 10.91 -6.43 -0.84
N ASP A 10 12.11 -7.02 -0.77
CA ASP A 10 12.28 -8.45 -0.45
C ASP A 10 11.75 -8.78 0.96
N LYS A 11 11.95 -7.88 1.93
CA LYS A 11 11.40 -8.03 3.30
C LYS A 11 9.87 -7.92 3.33
N HIS A 12 9.30 -6.97 2.61
CA HIS A 12 7.85 -6.79 2.55
C HIS A 12 7.18 -7.93 1.79
N ALA A 13 7.78 -8.39 0.69
CA ALA A 13 7.28 -9.52 -0.08
C ALA A 13 7.16 -10.78 0.80
N GLY A 14 8.23 -11.17 1.51
CA GLY A 14 8.20 -12.30 2.42
C GLY A 14 7.19 -12.14 3.57
N LYS A 15 7.09 -10.94 4.16
CA LYS A 15 6.13 -10.66 5.24
C LYS A 15 4.67 -10.77 4.79
N HIS A 16 4.40 -10.50 3.51
CA HIS A 16 3.05 -10.50 2.94
C HIS A 16 2.75 -11.75 2.10
N GLY A 17 3.58 -12.80 2.19
CA GLY A 17 3.33 -14.08 1.55
C GLY A 17 3.66 -14.13 0.05
N TYR A 18 4.41 -13.15 -0.48
CA TYR A 18 4.87 -13.15 -1.86
C TYR A 18 6.19 -13.91 -2.00
N ASN A 19 6.27 -14.75 -3.03
CA ASN A 19 7.47 -15.53 -3.35
C ASN A 19 8.58 -14.68 -3.99
N SER A 20 8.24 -13.49 -4.53
CA SER A 20 9.19 -12.61 -5.19
C SER A 20 8.88 -11.13 -4.95
N SER A 21 9.90 -10.35 -4.60
CA SER A 21 9.84 -8.88 -4.53
C SER A 21 9.45 -8.23 -5.84
N LYS A 22 9.76 -8.85 -6.97
CA LYS A 22 9.38 -8.34 -8.30
C LYS A 22 7.87 -8.48 -8.53
N GLU A 23 7.29 -9.61 -8.14
CA GLU A 23 5.85 -9.86 -8.24
C GLU A 23 5.09 -8.90 -7.33
N TYR A 24 5.54 -8.79 -6.08
CA TYR A 24 5.03 -7.82 -5.12
C TYR A 24 5.01 -6.39 -5.67
N LEU A 25 6.14 -5.93 -6.22
CA LEU A 25 6.25 -4.58 -6.75
C LEU A 25 5.37 -4.39 -7.99
N ASN A 26 5.25 -5.40 -8.84
CA ASN A 26 4.41 -5.36 -10.02
C ASN A 26 2.92 -5.23 -9.64
N GLU A 27 2.45 -6.03 -8.69
CA GLU A 27 1.09 -5.95 -8.15
C GLU A 27 0.84 -4.61 -7.45
N ALA A 28 1.78 -4.16 -6.62
CA ALA A 28 1.67 -2.88 -5.94
C ALA A 28 1.58 -1.70 -6.93
N ARG A 29 2.40 -1.71 -7.98
CA ARG A 29 2.34 -0.72 -9.06
C ARG A 29 1.01 -0.80 -9.78
N ASN A 30 0.58 -2.00 -10.18
CA ASN A 30 -0.69 -2.18 -10.87
C ASN A 30 -1.86 -1.64 -10.04
N PHE A 31 -1.89 -1.93 -8.73
CA PHE A 31 -2.94 -1.44 -7.83
C PHE A 31 -2.91 0.08 -7.66
N LEU A 32 -1.73 0.66 -7.44
CA LEU A 32 -1.57 2.09 -7.16
C LEU A 32 -1.69 2.97 -8.41
N ASP A 33 -1.30 2.45 -9.58
CA ASP A 33 -1.35 3.14 -10.88
C ASP A 33 -2.73 2.98 -11.56
N LYS A 34 -3.49 1.93 -11.22
CA LYS A 34 -4.88 1.77 -11.68
C LYS A 34 -5.72 2.97 -11.25
N GLN A 35 -6.62 3.39 -12.14
CA GLN A 35 -7.60 4.42 -11.80
C GLN A 35 -8.46 3.97 -10.61
N PRO A 36 -8.69 4.83 -9.61
CA PRO A 36 -9.57 4.50 -8.50
C PRO A 36 -10.98 4.25 -9.02
N THR A 37 -11.60 3.18 -8.51
CA THR A 37 -12.99 2.85 -8.81
C THR A 37 -13.90 3.36 -7.69
N LYS A 38 -15.21 3.10 -7.79
CA LYS A 38 -16.17 3.46 -6.73
C LYS A 38 -15.91 2.73 -5.40
N THR A 39 -15.21 1.60 -5.41
CA THR A 39 -14.85 0.82 -4.22
C THR A 39 -13.48 1.19 -3.66
N THR A 40 -12.72 2.01 -4.39
CA THR A 40 -11.44 2.53 -3.94
C THR A 40 -11.64 3.72 -3.00
N GLN A 41 -11.07 3.62 -1.82
CA GLN A 41 -10.94 4.69 -0.84
C GLN A 41 -9.48 5.12 -0.75
N SER A 42 -9.25 6.42 -0.55
CA SER A 42 -7.89 6.93 -0.34
C SER A 42 -7.89 8.19 0.50
N PHE A 43 -6.84 8.41 1.29
CA PHE A 43 -6.61 9.65 2.03
C PHE A 43 -5.11 9.97 2.07
N VAL A 44 -4.78 11.23 2.37
CA VAL A 44 -3.40 11.67 2.61
C VAL A 44 -3.28 12.02 4.08
N SER A 45 -2.29 11.46 4.77
CA SER A 45 -1.99 11.83 6.15
C SER A 45 -1.34 13.21 6.22
N LYS A 46 -1.31 13.84 7.41
CA LYS A 46 -0.63 15.14 7.59
C LYS A 46 0.85 15.13 7.25
N GLU A 47 1.51 13.97 7.34
CA GLU A 47 2.92 13.81 6.95
C GLU A 47 3.12 13.71 5.42
N GLY A 48 2.05 13.74 4.63
CA GLY A 48 2.09 13.62 3.17
C GLY A 48 2.18 12.17 2.68
N THR A 49 1.83 11.18 3.51
CA THR A 49 1.75 9.79 3.06
C THR A 49 0.36 9.53 2.49
N TYR A 50 0.29 9.04 1.25
CA TYR A 50 -0.95 8.67 0.59
C TYR A 50 -1.29 7.21 0.89
N PHE A 51 -2.49 7.00 1.39
CA PHE A 51 -3.06 5.70 1.72
C PHE A 51 -4.18 5.38 0.73
N ARG A 52 -4.22 4.14 0.25
CA ARG A 52 -5.23 3.65 -0.69
C ARG A 52 -5.67 2.25 -0.29
N TYR A 53 -6.98 2.03 -0.34
CA TYR A 53 -7.61 0.76 -0.06
C TYR A 53 -8.76 0.50 -1.03
N ASP A 54 -8.91 -0.72 -1.52
CA ASP A 54 -10.06 -1.10 -2.34
C ASP A 54 -10.89 -2.16 -1.63
N THR A 55 -12.16 -1.83 -1.37
CA THR A 55 -13.08 -2.73 -0.66
C THR A 55 -13.49 -3.94 -1.48
N ALA A 56 -13.38 -3.90 -2.81
CA ALA A 56 -13.76 -5.02 -3.68
C ALA A 56 -12.67 -6.10 -3.75
N THR A 57 -11.40 -5.69 -3.89
CA THR A 57 -10.27 -6.63 -3.99
C THR A 57 -9.57 -6.88 -2.65
N ASN A 58 -9.96 -6.13 -1.61
CA ASN A 58 -9.34 -6.14 -0.30
C ASN A 58 -7.83 -5.83 -0.39
N GLU A 59 -7.48 -4.87 -1.24
CA GLU A 59 -6.09 -4.46 -1.49
C GLU A 59 -5.80 -3.15 -0.79
N PHE A 60 -4.68 -3.10 -0.07
CA PHE A 60 -4.21 -1.93 0.65
C PHE A 60 -2.81 -1.55 0.15
N GLY A 61 -2.56 -0.27 -0.04
CA GLY A 61 -1.25 0.26 -0.40
C GLY A 61 -1.02 1.66 0.14
N ILE A 62 0.25 1.99 0.33
CA ILE A 62 0.69 3.32 0.75
C ILE A 62 1.85 3.82 -0.12
N ILE A 63 1.81 5.10 -0.41
CA ILE A 63 2.85 5.84 -1.12
C ILE A 63 3.35 6.93 -0.17
N ASN A 64 4.66 7.01 0.03
CA ASN A 64 5.22 8.10 0.83
C ASN A 64 5.15 9.45 0.09
N LYS A 65 5.44 10.53 0.80
CA LYS A 65 5.49 11.90 0.25
C LYS A 65 6.46 12.09 -0.93
N TYR A 66 7.38 11.15 -1.16
CA TYR A 66 8.32 11.16 -2.28
C TYR A 66 7.82 10.38 -3.50
N GLY A 67 6.59 9.88 -3.48
CA GLY A 67 6.00 9.12 -4.58
C GLY A 67 6.49 7.66 -4.67
N SER A 68 7.20 7.17 -3.66
CA SER A 68 7.64 5.78 -3.62
C SER A 68 6.65 4.90 -2.86
N ILE A 69 6.38 3.71 -3.40
CA ILE A 69 5.53 2.69 -2.77
C ILE A 69 6.21 2.26 -1.46
N SER A 70 5.57 2.53 -0.33
CA SER A 70 6.06 2.16 1.00
C SER A 70 5.62 0.75 1.37
N THR A 71 4.36 0.40 1.13
CA THR A 71 3.85 -0.95 1.30
C THR A 71 2.61 -1.19 0.45
N TYR A 72 2.31 -2.46 0.27
CA TYR A 72 1.18 -3.01 -0.45
C TYR A 72 0.90 -4.41 0.08
N PHE A 73 -0.34 -4.76 0.40
CA PHE A 73 -0.74 -6.11 0.79
C PHE A 73 -2.26 -6.23 0.88
N LYS A 74 -2.76 -7.44 1.13
CA LYS A 74 -4.18 -7.70 1.40
C LYS A 74 -4.38 -7.92 2.90
N PRO A 75 -5.02 -7.01 3.64
CA PRO A 75 -5.21 -7.18 5.07
C PRO A 75 -6.21 -8.29 5.37
N ASN A 76 -5.90 -9.17 6.33
CA ASN A 76 -6.82 -10.23 6.77
C ASN A 76 -8.13 -9.66 7.34
N ASN A 77 -8.05 -8.51 8.03
CA ASN A 77 -9.20 -7.83 8.64
C ASN A 77 -9.93 -6.89 7.67
N GLY A 78 -9.47 -6.79 6.42
CA GLY A 78 -10.06 -5.97 5.38
C GLY A 78 -10.38 -4.54 5.80
N MET A 79 -11.67 -4.18 5.71
CA MET A 79 -12.14 -2.82 5.98
C MET A 79 -11.88 -2.36 7.42
N ALA A 80 -11.83 -3.28 8.40
CA ALA A 80 -11.50 -2.92 9.76
C ALA A 80 -10.06 -2.38 9.87
N TYR A 81 -9.11 -2.99 9.13
CA TYR A 81 -7.74 -2.48 9.06
C TYR A 81 -7.69 -1.08 8.43
N TRP A 82 -8.46 -0.87 7.37
CA TRP A 82 -8.56 0.43 6.70
C TRP A 82 -9.06 1.54 7.65
N LEU A 83 -10.13 1.28 8.39
CA LEU A 83 -10.69 2.23 9.36
C LEU A 83 -9.68 2.58 10.46
N GLU A 84 -8.93 1.59 10.95
CA GLU A 84 -7.87 1.81 11.93
C GLU A 84 -6.77 2.74 11.36
N GLN A 85 -6.38 2.57 10.10
CA GLN A 85 -5.40 3.47 9.47
C GLN A 85 -5.93 4.91 9.33
N ILE A 86 -7.22 5.08 9.01
CA ILE A 86 -7.84 6.41 8.98
C ILE A 86 -7.80 7.05 10.37
N GLU A 87 -8.18 6.32 11.41
CA GLU A 87 -8.20 6.84 12.77
C GLU A 87 -6.79 7.24 13.25
N LEU A 88 -5.78 6.43 12.93
CA LEU A 88 -4.40 6.68 13.31
C LEU A 88 -3.72 7.81 12.53
N TYR A 89 -4.01 7.94 11.23
CA TYR A 89 -3.22 8.79 10.32
C TYR A 89 -3.99 9.91 9.63
N ALA A 90 -5.31 9.81 9.48
CA ALA A 90 -6.12 10.88 8.87
C ALA A 90 -6.53 11.95 9.89
N LEU A 91 -6.73 11.56 11.17
CA LEU A 91 -7.20 12.46 12.23
C LEU A 91 -6.07 13.11 13.06
N LYS A 92 -4.88 12.49 13.10
CA LYS A 92 -3.69 13.04 13.78
C LYS A 92 -2.99 14.09 12.95
#